data_AF-A0A640N2F8-F1
#
_entry.id   AF-A0A640N2F8-F1
#
_cell.length_a   1.000
_cell.length_b   1.000
_cell.length_c   1.000
_cell.angle_alpha   90.00
_cell.angle_beta   90.00
_cell.angle_gamma   90.00
#
_symmetry.space_group_name_H-M   'P 1'
#
loop_
_entity.id
_entity.type
_entity.pdbx_description
1 polymer ?
#
loop_
_entity_poly.entity_id
_entity_poly.type
_entity_poly.pdbx_seq_one_letter_code
_entity_poly.pdbx_strand_id
1 'polypeptide(L)'
;MLKSFDLDIIKRAVKKIIVATICLIITTIFCYFVHPSFNELKNMGNASEEIGNTKGLEKVWKYIVNNGFRVPLQMFILALLPIPYLYLINLVVTIIMPGILLGFLLSFDLHKGLIGCIAFIPHYTFEIMGLCILTSALYMLNKAITRRFTNLFRKSKKENYAIKDNLINVIKFYVLIALPLIIIAAFLETYVSNFIFNILS
;
A
#
# COMPACT_ATOMS: atom_id res chain seq x y z
N MET A 1 -22.81 13.89 6.04
CA MET A 1 -22.10 14.98 5.31
C MET A 1 -20.62 14.89 5.64
N LEU A 2 -19.76 14.52 4.68
CA LEU A 2 -18.29 14.52 4.88
C LEU A 2 -17.85 15.96 5.16
N LYS A 3 -17.06 16.19 6.22
CA LYS A 3 -16.51 17.53 6.49
C LYS A 3 -15.47 17.87 5.40
N SER A 4 -15.21 19.16 5.16
CA SER A 4 -14.23 19.61 4.14
C SER A 4 -12.86 18.93 4.27
N PHE A 5 -12.40 18.74 5.51
CA PHE A 5 -11.16 18.01 5.81
C PHE A 5 -11.20 16.53 5.40
N ASP A 6 -12.35 15.87 5.52
CA ASP A 6 -12.51 14.48 5.11
C ASP A 6 -12.38 14.36 3.57
N LEU A 7 -12.92 15.33 2.82
CA LEU A 7 -12.78 15.39 1.35
C LEU A 7 -11.33 15.59 0.92
N ASP A 8 -10.54 16.36 1.67
CA ASP A 8 -9.12 16.57 1.34
C ASP A 8 -8.27 15.32 1.53
N ILE A 9 -8.60 14.49 2.53
CA ILE A 9 -7.96 13.17 2.71
C ILE A 9 -8.25 12.29 1.48
N ILE A 10 -9.52 12.22 1.07
CA ILE A 10 -9.93 11.42 -0.09
C ILE A 10 -9.26 11.92 -1.38
N LYS A 11 -9.26 13.24 -1.63
CA LYS A 11 -8.59 13.83 -2.81
C LYS A 11 -7.09 13.50 -2.85
N ARG A 12 -6.40 13.56 -1.70
CA ARG A 12 -4.98 13.15 -1.61
C ARG A 12 -4.81 11.66 -1.87
N ALA A 13 -5.70 10.81 -1.34
CA ALA A 13 -5.65 9.37 -1.56
C ALA A 13 -5.83 9.01 -3.04
N VAL A 14 -6.78 9.65 -3.74
CA VAL A 14 -6.99 9.45 -5.18
C VAL A 14 -5.78 9.88 -6.01
N LYS A 15 -5.12 10.99 -5.65
CA LYS A 15 -3.87 11.37 -6.34
C LYS A 15 -2.77 10.33 -6.12
N LYS A 16 -2.66 9.80 -4.91
CA LYS A 16 -1.65 8.80 -4.57
C LYS A 16 -1.90 7.45 -5.23
N ILE A 17 -3.15 6.99 -5.37
CA ILE A 17 -3.42 5.72 -6.07
C ILE A 17 -3.10 5.82 -7.56
N ILE A 18 -3.31 6.98 -8.19
CA ILE A 18 -2.88 7.22 -9.58
C ILE A 18 -1.36 7.10 -9.69
N VAL A 19 -0.62 7.80 -8.82
CA VAL A 19 0.85 7.71 -8.80
C VAL A 19 1.33 6.28 -8.52
N ALA A 20 0.71 5.60 -7.56
CA ALA A 20 1.02 4.22 -7.22
C ALA A 20 0.84 3.28 -8.42
N THR A 21 -0.24 3.45 -9.17
CA THR A 21 -0.54 2.64 -10.35
C THR A 21 0.43 2.92 -11.49
N ILE A 22 0.81 4.18 -11.70
CA ILE A 22 1.88 4.53 -12.66
C ILE A 22 3.19 3.86 -12.26
N CYS A 23 3.58 3.91 -10.98
CA CYS A 23 4.78 3.24 -10.49
C CYS A 23 4.72 1.73 -10.70
N LEU A 24 3.59 1.08 -10.38
CA LEU A 24 3.38 -0.35 -10.64
C LEU A 24 3.64 -0.68 -12.11
N ILE A 25 2.99 0.04 -13.03
CA ILE A 25 3.10 -0.18 -14.47
C ILE A 25 4.55 0.01 -14.94
N ILE A 26 5.22 1.08 -14.52
CA ILE A 26 6.62 1.34 -14.88
C ILE A 26 7.52 0.20 -14.39
N THR A 27 7.37 -0.24 -13.14
CA THR A 27 8.14 -1.35 -12.59
C THR A 27 7.87 -2.65 -13.34
N THR A 28 6.61 -2.96 -13.65
CA THR A 28 6.22 -4.13 -14.44
C THR A 28 6.85 -4.12 -15.83
N ILE A 29 6.76 -2.99 -16.56
CA ILE A 29 7.35 -2.85 -17.90
C ILE A 29 8.87 -2.99 -17.83
N PHE A 30 9.51 -2.34 -16.87
CA PHE A 30 10.95 -2.44 -16.69
C PHE A 30 11.39 -3.89 -16.43
N CYS A 31 10.74 -4.58 -15.50
CA CYS A 31 11.07 -5.97 -15.17
C CYS A 31 10.73 -6.96 -16.29
N TYR A 32 9.71 -6.67 -17.11
CA TYR A 32 9.42 -7.44 -18.32
C TYR A 32 10.62 -7.46 -19.28
N PHE A 33 11.28 -6.31 -19.49
CA PHE A 33 12.45 -6.21 -20.38
C PHE A 33 13.79 -6.63 -19.76
N VAL A 34 13.94 -6.54 -18.44
CA VAL A 34 15.19 -6.92 -17.76
C VAL A 34 15.32 -8.44 -17.59
N HIS A 35 14.21 -9.19 -17.64
CA HIS A 35 14.18 -10.65 -17.48
C HIS A 35 14.92 -11.13 -16.20
N PRO A 36 14.48 -10.71 -15.00
CA PRO A 36 15.12 -11.15 -13.75
C PRO A 36 15.11 -12.68 -13.66
N SER A 37 16.22 -13.26 -13.20
CA SER A 37 16.33 -14.70 -13.06
C SER A 37 15.48 -15.23 -11.90
N PHE A 38 15.08 -16.50 -11.96
CA PHE A 38 14.31 -17.13 -10.88
C PHE A 38 15.05 -17.10 -9.53
N ASN A 39 16.39 -17.20 -9.55
CA ASN A 39 17.21 -17.12 -8.34
C ASN A 39 17.19 -15.71 -7.73
N GLU A 40 17.18 -14.67 -8.56
CA GLU A 40 17.05 -13.28 -8.09
C GLU A 40 15.67 -13.07 -7.43
N LEU A 41 14.61 -13.62 -7.99
CA LEU A 41 13.27 -13.54 -7.41
C LEU A 41 13.13 -14.33 -6.11
N LYS A 42 13.68 -15.55 -6.05
CA LYS A 42 13.65 -16.36 -4.84
C LYS A 42 14.34 -15.64 -3.68
N ASN A 43 15.49 -15.01 -3.94
CA ASN A 43 16.20 -14.24 -2.93
C ASN A 43 15.42 -13.00 -2.44
N MET A 44 14.57 -12.42 -3.30
CA MET A 44 13.64 -11.33 -2.91
C MET A 44 12.40 -11.84 -2.16
N GLY A 45 11.96 -13.07 -2.44
CA GLY A 45 10.75 -13.72 -1.91
C GLY A 45 10.94 -14.56 -0.65
N ASN A 46 12.16 -14.80 -0.17
CA ASN A 46 12.40 -15.58 1.05
C ASN A 46 11.76 -14.97 2.33
N ALA A 47 11.30 -13.71 2.29
CA ALA A 47 10.51 -13.09 3.36
C ALA A 47 8.99 -13.38 3.28
N SER A 48 8.49 -13.97 2.19
CA SER A 48 7.06 -14.17 1.88
C SER A 48 6.62 -15.63 1.68
N GLU A 49 7.52 -16.62 1.74
CA GLU A 49 7.22 -18.05 1.56
C GLU A 49 6.13 -18.58 2.52
N GLU A 50 6.01 -18.02 3.74
CA GLU A 50 5.01 -18.46 4.74
C GLU A 50 3.56 -18.14 4.36
N ILE A 51 3.30 -17.11 3.55
CA ILE A 51 1.94 -16.71 3.15
C ILE A 51 1.54 -17.46 1.87
N GLY A 52 2.46 -17.60 0.92
CA GLY A 52 2.22 -18.28 -0.36
C GLY A 52 1.79 -19.74 -0.24
N ASN A 53 2.24 -20.44 0.82
CA ASN A 53 1.92 -21.85 1.05
C ASN A 53 0.57 -22.09 1.74
N THR A 54 -0.10 -21.05 2.21
CA THR A 54 -1.39 -21.17 2.91
C THR A 54 -2.58 -21.04 1.98
N LYS A 55 -3.70 -21.67 2.36
CA LYS A 55 -4.94 -21.68 1.56
C LYS A 55 -6.15 -21.28 2.41
N GLY A 56 -7.21 -20.84 1.75
CA GLY A 56 -8.48 -20.51 2.40
C GLY A 56 -8.33 -19.44 3.49
N LEU A 57 -9.07 -19.59 4.59
CA LEU A 57 -9.14 -18.59 5.66
C LEU A 57 -7.80 -18.32 6.36
N GLU A 58 -6.88 -19.29 6.38
CA GLU A 58 -5.54 -19.06 6.92
C GLU A 58 -4.79 -18.01 6.08
N LYS A 59 -4.87 -18.13 4.75
CA LYS A 59 -4.28 -17.15 3.83
C LYS A 59 -4.88 -15.76 4.05
N VAL A 60 -6.21 -15.67 4.14
CA VAL A 60 -6.93 -14.42 4.43
C VAL A 60 -6.43 -13.80 5.74
N TRP A 61 -6.33 -14.59 6.81
CA TRP A 61 -5.87 -14.10 8.11
C TRP A 61 -4.43 -13.58 8.04
N LYS A 62 -3.52 -14.31 7.39
CA LYS A 62 -2.13 -13.85 7.19
C LYS A 62 -2.05 -12.54 6.41
N TYR A 63 -2.86 -12.37 5.36
CA TYR A 63 -2.96 -11.08 4.65
C TYR A 63 -3.48 -9.96 5.55
N ILE A 64 -4.53 -10.20 6.34
CA ILE A 64 -5.07 -9.20 7.28
C ILE A 64 -4.01 -8.80 8.30
N VAL A 65 -3.30 -9.75 8.91
CA VAL A 65 -2.23 -9.46 9.88
C VAL A 65 -1.12 -8.65 9.23
N ASN A 66 -0.65 -9.05 8.05
CA ASN A 66 0.47 -8.38 7.40
C ASN A 66 0.08 -6.99 6.86
N ASN A 67 -0.93 -6.93 6.01
CA ASN A 67 -1.27 -5.73 5.25
C ASN A 67 -2.26 -4.84 6.01
N GLY A 68 -3.09 -5.43 6.88
CA GLY A 68 -4.05 -4.71 7.72
C GLY A 68 -3.44 -4.17 9.00
N PHE A 69 -2.43 -4.81 9.59
CA PHE A 69 -1.85 -4.39 10.87
C PHE A 69 -0.35 -4.08 10.80
N ARG A 70 0.50 -5.04 10.39
CA ARG A 70 1.96 -4.87 10.43
C ARG A 70 2.43 -3.70 9.58
N VAL A 71 2.02 -3.64 8.31
CA VAL A 71 2.38 -2.56 7.38
C VAL A 71 1.83 -1.20 7.85
N PRO A 72 0.53 -1.06 8.18
CA PRO A 72 -0.01 0.18 8.75
C PRO A 72 0.67 0.66 10.04
N LEU A 73 1.04 -0.25 10.94
CA LEU A 73 1.75 0.09 12.17
C LEU A 73 3.15 0.64 11.86
N GLN A 74 3.89 0.02 10.94
CA GLN A 74 5.19 0.54 10.49
C GLN A 74 5.05 1.94 9.89
N MET A 75 4.05 2.15 9.02
CA MET A 75 3.76 3.46 8.44
C MET A 75 3.44 4.50 9.52
N PHE A 76 2.66 4.12 10.53
CA PHE A 76 2.33 4.99 11.65
C PHE A 76 3.58 5.38 12.44
N ILE A 77 4.42 4.42 12.83
CA ILE A 77 5.68 4.67 13.57
C ILE A 77 6.59 5.62 12.77
N LEU A 78 6.79 5.36 11.47
CA LEU A 78 7.61 6.22 10.62
C LEU A 78 7.03 7.63 10.45
N ALA A 79 5.71 7.79 10.48
CA ALA A 79 5.06 9.09 10.38
C ALA A 79 5.26 9.95 11.64
N LEU A 80 5.56 9.34 12.80
CA LEU A 80 5.86 10.05 14.04
C LEU A 80 7.26 10.67 14.03
N LEU A 81 8.17 10.19 13.18
CA LEU A 81 9.48 10.81 12.99
C LEU A 81 9.31 12.15 12.24
N PRO A 82 10.01 13.23 12.64
CA PRO A 82 9.90 14.54 12.01
C PRO A 82 10.63 14.62 10.64
N ILE A 83 10.55 13.54 9.86
CA ILE A 83 11.11 13.40 8.52
C ILE A 83 9.93 13.35 7.54
N PRO A 84 9.79 14.36 6.67
CA PRO A 84 8.71 14.39 5.69
C PRO A 84 8.67 13.12 4.84
N TYR A 85 7.47 12.55 4.68
CA TYR A 85 7.18 11.46 3.74
C TYR A 85 7.87 10.11 4.02
N LEU A 86 8.61 9.95 5.12
CA LEU A 86 9.31 8.70 5.44
C LEU A 86 8.39 7.47 5.49
N TYR A 87 7.16 7.65 6.00
CA TYR A 87 6.12 6.61 6.05
C TYR A 87 5.63 6.11 4.68
N LEU A 88 6.01 6.77 3.57
CA LEU A 88 5.66 6.32 2.22
C LEU A 88 6.51 5.12 1.76
N ILE A 89 7.64 4.83 2.40
CA ILE A 89 8.51 3.71 2.02
C ILE A 89 7.70 2.40 1.96
N ASN A 90 6.86 2.13 2.96
CA ASN A 90 6.00 0.95 2.99
C ASN A 90 5.05 0.88 1.80
N LEU A 91 4.44 2.00 1.40
CA LEU A 91 3.57 2.05 0.23
C LEU A 91 4.38 1.75 -1.05
N VAL A 92 5.57 2.34 -1.18
CA VAL A 92 6.46 2.10 -2.32
C VAL A 92 6.84 0.63 -2.43
N VAL A 93 7.25 -0.01 -1.33
CA VAL A 93 7.59 -1.45 -1.32
C VAL A 93 6.39 -2.31 -1.71
N THR A 94 5.19 -1.98 -1.20
CA THR A 94 3.93 -2.69 -1.51
C THR A 94 3.54 -2.58 -2.99
N ILE A 95 4.09 -1.60 -3.72
CA ILE A 95 3.85 -1.40 -5.16
C ILE A 95 4.96 -2.03 -6.00
N ILE A 96 6.21 -1.79 -5.65
CA ILE A 96 7.37 -2.26 -6.42
C ILE A 96 7.43 -3.78 -6.43
N MET A 97 7.23 -4.44 -5.29
CA MET A 97 7.36 -5.90 -5.22
C MET A 97 6.37 -6.63 -6.14
N PRO A 98 5.05 -6.32 -6.13
CA PRO A 98 4.14 -6.88 -7.13
C PRO A 98 4.47 -6.48 -8.56
N GLY A 99 4.96 -5.26 -8.81
CA GLY A 99 5.38 -4.85 -10.15
C GLY A 99 6.50 -5.73 -10.71
N ILE A 100 7.49 -6.04 -9.89
CA ILE A 100 8.58 -6.97 -10.24
C ILE A 100 8.02 -8.36 -10.55
N LEU A 101 7.12 -8.88 -9.70
CA LEU A 101 6.51 -10.20 -9.88
C LEU A 101 5.69 -10.29 -11.18
N LEU A 102 4.85 -9.28 -11.46
CA LEU A 102 4.06 -9.23 -12.69
C LEU A 102 4.94 -9.12 -13.94
N GLY A 103 6.00 -8.29 -13.89
CA GLY A 103 6.95 -8.15 -14.99
C GLY A 103 7.65 -9.46 -15.31
N PHE A 104 8.03 -10.22 -14.27
CA PHE A 104 8.59 -11.56 -14.45
C PHE A 104 7.60 -12.56 -15.03
N LEU A 105 6.36 -12.61 -14.52
CA LEU A 105 5.35 -13.53 -15.04
C LEU A 105 5.08 -13.29 -16.52
N LEU A 106 4.99 -12.03 -16.93
CA LEU A 106 4.83 -11.63 -18.33
C LEU A 106 6.02 -12.03 -19.21
N SER A 107 7.24 -11.97 -18.67
CA SER A 107 8.45 -12.32 -19.44
C SER A 107 8.68 -13.83 -19.55
N PHE A 108 8.14 -14.62 -18.62
CA PHE A 108 8.20 -16.08 -18.63
C PHE A 108 7.12 -16.71 -19.51
N ASP A 109 5.86 -16.31 -19.35
CA ASP A 109 4.71 -16.77 -20.15
C ASP A 109 3.73 -15.61 -20.30
N LEU A 110 3.71 -15.01 -21.49
CA LEU A 110 2.89 -13.82 -21.74
C LEU A 110 1.39 -14.08 -21.48
N HIS A 111 0.88 -15.25 -21.84
CA HIS A 111 -0.54 -15.59 -21.66
C HIS A 111 -0.89 -15.69 -20.18
N LYS A 112 -0.15 -16.52 -19.43
CA LYS A 112 -0.37 -16.66 -17.99
C LYS A 112 -0.05 -15.39 -17.22
N GLY A 113 0.93 -14.61 -17.67
CA GLY A 113 1.28 -13.32 -17.10
C GLY A 113 0.14 -12.30 -17.25
N LEU A 114 -0.50 -12.22 -18.43
CA LEU A 114 -1.65 -11.35 -18.65
C LEU A 114 -2.84 -11.76 -17.77
N ILE A 115 -3.11 -13.06 -17.64
CA ILE A 115 -4.14 -13.58 -16.73
C ILE A 115 -3.81 -13.20 -15.28
N GLY A 116 -2.54 -13.35 -14.86
CA GLY A 116 -2.05 -12.94 -13.55
C GLY A 116 -2.26 -11.46 -13.28
N CYS A 117 -1.98 -10.58 -14.25
CA CYS A 117 -2.26 -9.16 -14.17
C CYS A 117 -3.74 -8.88 -13.94
N ILE A 118 -4.65 -9.53 -14.69
CA ILE A 118 -6.10 -9.34 -14.55
C ILE A 118 -6.58 -9.84 -13.18
N ALA A 119 -6.11 -11.01 -12.75
CA ALA A 119 -6.43 -11.58 -11.45
C ALA A 119 -5.93 -10.71 -10.27
N PHE A 120 -4.85 -9.95 -10.47
CA PHE A 120 -4.25 -9.06 -9.46
C PHE A 120 -5.05 -7.77 -9.24
N ILE A 121 -5.75 -7.26 -10.27
CA ILE A 121 -6.45 -5.97 -10.21
C ILE A 121 -7.42 -5.82 -9.01
N PRO A 122 -8.30 -6.79 -8.70
CA PRO A 122 -9.28 -6.62 -7.64
C PRO A 122 -8.65 -6.37 -6.28
N HIS A 123 -7.73 -7.23 -5.83
CA HIS A 123 -7.15 -7.05 -4.50
C HIS A 123 -6.24 -5.81 -4.44
N TYR A 124 -5.44 -5.56 -5.48
CA TYR A 124 -4.58 -4.38 -5.58
C TYR A 124 -5.37 -3.09 -5.39
N THR A 125 -6.51 -2.98 -6.08
CA THR A 125 -7.34 -1.77 -6.04
C THR A 125 -7.78 -1.44 -4.62
N PHE A 126 -8.26 -2.43 -3.87
CA PHE A 126 -8.76 -2.23 -2.52
C PHE A 126 -7.63 -2.02 -1.50
N GLU A 127 -6.56 -2.82 -1.58
CA GLU A 127 -5.42 -2.69 -0.68
C GLU A 127 -4.72 -1.35 -0.81
N ILE A 128 -4.33 -0.98 -2.04
CA ILE A 128 -3.60 0.25 -2.29
C ILE A 128 -4.48 1.46 -2.01
N MET A 129 -5.80 1.40 -2.27
CA MET A 129 -6.71 2.46 -1.84
C MET A 129 -6.70 2.62 -0.31
N GLY A 130 -6.79 1.52 0.45
CA GLY A 130 -6.73 1.54 1.90
C GLY A 130 -5.44 2.19 2.42
N LEU A 131 -4.29 1.79 1.87
CA LEU A 131 -2.99 2.37 2.21
C LEU A 131 -2.88 3.84 1.77
N CYS A 132 -3.45 4.22 0.62
CA CYS A 132 -3.46 5.60 0.13
C CYS A 132 -4.31 6.53 1.03
N ILE A 133 -5.40 6.01 1.61
CA ILE A 133 -6.20 6.72 2.62
C ILE A 133 -5.39 6.90 3.91
N LEU A 134 -4.78 5.83 4.40
CA LEU A 134 -3.93 5.88 5.60
C LEU A 134 -2.78 6.88 5.44
N THR A 135 -2.00 6.80 4.36
CA THR A 135 -0.92 7.76 4.09
C THR A 135 -1.42 9.20 4.00
N SER A 136 -2.66 9.42 3.56
CA SER A 136 -3.24 10.76 3.41
C SER A 136 -3.68 11.36 4.74
N ALA A 137 -4.05 10.54 5.71
CA ALA A 137 -4.22 10.93 7.11
C ALA A 137 -2.86 11.14 7.80
N LEU A 138 -1.92 10.19 7.63
CA LEU A 138 -0.55 10.28 8.18
C LEU A 138 0.21 11.51 7.69
N TYR A 139 -0.05 11.97 6.46
CA TYR A 139 0.52 13.21 5.94
C TYR A 139 0.26 14.40 6.86
N MET A 140 -0.97 14.58 7.35
CA MET A 140 -1.31 15.72 8.20
C MET A 140 -0.71 15.57 9.60
N LEU A 141 -0.65 14.34 10.14
CA LEU A 141 0.01 14.05 11.41
C LEU A 141 1.52 14.32 11.34
N ASN A 142 2.20 13.75 10.35
CA ASN A 142 3.64 13.95 10.13
C ASN A 142 3.96 15.44 9.86
N LYS A 143 3.11 16.15 9.11
CA LYS A 143 3.23 17.59 8.90
C LYS A 143 3.09 18.38 10.20
N ALA A 144 2.16 18.01 11.08
CA ALA A 144 1.99 18.64 12.39
C ALA A 144 3.23 18.45 13.28
N ILE A 145 3.76 17.23 13.34
CA ILE A 145 4.96 16.88 14.12
C ILE A 145 6.19 17.60 13.56
N THR A 146 6.44 17.49 12.26
CA THR A 146 7.58 18.14 11.58
C THR A 146 7.53 19.65 11.76
N ARG A 147 6.34 20.26 11.68
CA ARG A 147 6.15 21.70 11.89
C ARG A 147 6.51 22.10 13.31
N ARG A 148 6.03 21.36 14.31
CA ARG A 148 6.34 21.62 15.72
C ARG A 148 7.84 21.50 15.99
N PHE A 149 8.47 20.47 15.45
CA PHE A 149 9.92 20.24 15.57
C PHE A 149 10.73 21.35 14.89
N THR A 150 10.48 21.63 13.61
CA THR A 150 11.21 22.67 12.85
C THR A 150 10.98 24.07 13.41
N ASN A 151 9.83 24.34 14.02
CA ASN A 151 9.58 25.61 14.71
C ASN A 151 10.45 25.79 15.95
N LEU A 152 11.02 24.75 16.57
CA LEU A 152 11.99 24.94 17.66
C LEU A 152 13.22 25.72 17.18
N PHE A 153 13.66 25.48 15.94
CA PHE A 153 14.88 26.05 15.37
C PHE A 153 14.65 27.31 14.50
N ARG A 154 13.40 27.62 14.11
CA ARG A 154 13.13 28.76 13.21
C ARG A 154 13.10 30.10 13.98
N LYS A 155 13.70 31.14 13.39
CA LYS A 155 13.64 32.53 13.90
C LYS A 155 12.22 33.11 13.87
N SER A 156 11.52 32.98 12.75
CA SER A 156 10.09 33.33 12.62
C SER A 156 9.23 32.08 12.72
N LYS A 157 8.39 31.95 13.75
CA LYS A 157 7.57 30.75 13.95
C LYS A 157 6.43 30.73 12.93
N LYS A 158 6.17 29.57 12.34
CA LYS A 158 4.99 29.40 11.48
C LYS A 158 3.85 28.74 12.26
N GLU A 159 2.61 28.91 11.80
CA GLU A 159 1.43 28.30 12.43
C GLU A 159 1.57 26.77 12.57
N ASN A 160 1.17 26.25 13.74
CA ASN A 160 1.20 24.83 14.08
C ASN A 160 -0.14 24.18 13.77
N TYR A 161 -0.09 22.87 13.53
CA TYR A 161 -1.29 22.04 13.43
C TYR A 161 -1.48 21.24 14.72
N ALA A 162 -2.73 21.01 15.13
CA ALA A 162 -3.04 20.23 16.31
C ALA A 162 -2.68 18.75 16.11
N ILE A 163 -1.68 18.26 16.84
CA ILE A 163 -1.24 16.85 16.74
C ILE A 163 -2.37 15.91 17.19
N LYS A 164 -3.08 16.25 18.28
CA LYS A 164 -4.18 15.45 18.83
C LYS A 164 -5.29 15.21 17.80
N ASP A 165 -5.74 16.26 17.12
CA ASP A 165 -6.81 16.15 16.14
C ASP A 165 -6.37 15.32 14.92
N ASN A 166 -5.13 15.50 14.48
CA ASN A 166 -4.57 14.69 13.39
C ASN A 166 -4.39 13.22 13.77
N LEU A 167 -4.05 12.91 15.01
CA LEU A 167 -3.97 11.55 15.52
C LEU A 167 -5.36 10.88 15.56
N ILE A 168 -6.38 11.59 16.06
CA ILE A 168 -7.78 11.10 16.05
C ILE A 168 -8.22 10.83 14.62
N ASN A 169 -7.87 11.70 13.67
CA ASN A 169 -8.19 11.51 12.26
C ASN A 169 -7.49 10.27 11.67
N VAL A 170 -6.23 10.02 12.00
CA VAL A 170 -5.54 8.78 11.57
C VAL A 170 -6.30 7.55 12.05
N ILE A 171 -6.67 7.50 13.33
CA ILE A 171 -7.43 6.38 13.91
C ILE A 171 -8.79 6.23 13.22
N LYS A 172 -9.54 7.32 13.07
CA LYS A 172 -10.86 7.35 12.42
C LYS A 172 -10.79 6.78 10.99
N PHE A 173 -9.89 7.31 10.16
CA PHE A 173 -9.78 6.89 8.76
C PHE A 173 -9.22 5.48 8.60
N TYR A 174 -8.33 5.08 9.51
CA TYR A 174 -7.80 3.72 9.51
C TYR A 174 -8.90 2.70 9.84
N VAL A 175 -9.59 2.87 10.98
CA VAL A 175 -10.60 1.91 11.45
C VAL A 175 -11.84 1.89 10.55
N LEU A 176 -12.32 3.05 10.12
CA LEU A 176 -13.60 3.13 9.40
C LEU A 176 -13.47 2.90 7.89
N ILE A 177 -12.28 3.04 7.32
CA ILE A 177 -12.11 2.99 5.86
C ILE A 177 -10.93 2.11 5.44
N ALA A 178 -9.70 2.41 5.88
CA ALA A 178 -8.52 1.69 5.38
C ALA A 178 -8.54 0.20 5.75
N LEU A 179 -8.81 -0.13 7.01
CA LEU A 179 -8.84 -1.52 7.49
C LEU A 179 -9.95 -2.34 6.81
N PRO A 180 -11.21 -1.86 6.70
CA PRO A 180 -12.24 -2.55 5.92
C PRO A 180 -11.83 -2.82 4.47
N LEU A 181 -11.21 -1.86 3.79
CA LEU A 181 -10.74 -2.05 2.41
C LEU A 181 -9.65 -3.13 2.32
N ILE A 182 -8.71 -3.15 3.27
CA ILE A 182 -7.64 -4.15 3.30
C ILE A 182 -8.18 -5.54 3.63
N ILE A 183 -9.19 -5.64 4.51
CA ILE A 183 -9.88 -6.91 4.78
C ILE A 183 -10.55 -7.41 3.49
N ILE A 184 -11.27 -6.55 2.77
CA ILE A 184 -11.86 -6.91 1.46
C ILE A 184 -10.76 -7.38 0.51
N ALA A 185 -9.63 -6.66 0.43
CA ALA A 185 -8.50 -7.05 -0.41
C ALA A 185 -7.96 -8.45 -0.08
N ALA A 186 -7.88 -8.84 1.20
CA ALA A 186 -7.44 -10.17 1.60
C ALA A 186 -8.38 -11.30 1.09
N PHE A 187 -9.69 -11.06 1.07
CA PHE A 187 -10.66 -11.99 0.47
C PHE A 187 -10.53 -12.03 -1.05
N LEU A 188 -10.40 -10.86 -1.69
CA LEU A 188 -10.20 -10.77 -3.14
C LEU A 188 -8.95 -11.53 -3.56
N GLU A 189 -7.85 -11.37 -2.82
CA GLU A 189 -6.59 -12.03 -3.12
C GLU A 189 -6.64 -13.55 -2.92
N THR A 190 -7.40 -14.02 -1.93
CA THR A 190 -7.46 -15.45 -1.64
C THR A 190 -8.43 -16.20 -2.55
N TYR A 191 -9.57 -15.61 -2.86
CA TYR A 191 -10.66 -16.30 -3.56
C TYR A 191 -10.87 -15.79 -4.99
N VAL A 192 -10.91 -14.46 -5.16
CA VAL A 192 -11.24 -13.86 -6.46
C VAL A 192 -10.07 -13.94 -7.44
N SER A 193 -8.83 -13.68 -7.00
CA SER A 193 -7.63 -13.84 -7.84
C SER A 193 -7.55 -15.26 -8.41
N ASN A 194 -7.71 -16.28 -7.55
CA ASN A 194 -7.68 -17.68 -7.96
C ASN A 194 -8.84 -18.05 -8.90
N PHE A 195 -10.05 -17.57 -8.61
CA PHE A 195 -11.21 -17.79 -9.45
C PHE A 195 -11.03 -17.22 -10.87
N ILE A 196 -10.57 -15.97 -10.98
CA ILE A 196 -10.28 -15.33 -12.26
C ILE A 196 -9.19 -16.10 -13.01
N PHE A 197 -8.10 -16.46 -12.31
CA PHE A 197 -7.00 -17.19 -12.93
C PHE A 197 -7.46 -18.52 -13.52
N ASN A 198 -8.26 -19.30 -12.79
CA ASN A 198 -8.75 -20.61 -13.23
C ASN A 198 -9.73 -20.55 -14.40
N ILE A 199 -10.52 -19.47 -14.54
CA ILE A 199 -11.48 -19.32 -15.64
C ILE A 199 -10.79 -18.90 -16.95
N LEU A 200 -9.72 -18.12 -16.85
CA LEU A 200 -9.03 -17.57 -18.01
C LEU A 200 -7.83 -18.42 -18.47
N SER A 201 -7.35 -19.34 -17.63
CA SER A 201 -6.24 -20.26 -17.94
C SER A 201 -6.70 -21.43 -18.80
#